data_AF-A0A0W0EW27-F1
#
_entry.id   AF-A0A0W0EW27-F1
#
_cell.length_a   1.000
_cell.length_b   1.000
_cell.length_c   1.000
_cell.angle_alpha   90.00
_cell.angle_beta   90.00
_cell.angle_gamma   90.00
#
_symmetry.space_group_name_H-M   'P 1'
#
loop_
_entity.id
_entity.type
_entity.pdbx_description
1 polymer ?
#
loop_
_entity_poly.entity_id
_entity_poly.type
_entity_poly.pdbx_seq_one_letter_code
_entity_poly.pdbx_strand_id
1 'polypeptide(L)'
;MSSLRFSALFALLALCRLTLTAPTSPSSSSSAADPTATVPYASTDPNYPLWGPDSPASAPKPIRGSLGASILGPVNVPLELQNADLLAPPTTDNGQVGNAKWPFSFSSNRIQTGGWARQQNTAVMPLAQKMAGVNMRLEAGAIREMHWHKTSEWAYVLKGTTQVSAVDQDGRNFVANVKPGDLWFFPAGIPHSLQATADDPDGAEFLLVFPDGDFSEDETFLLTDWLAHVPAEVIQKNFQVNNPEAFSRIPAKELYIFPGTPPTSAEAPSDPQGQVPESYAFALSEVTPTPLAGGTVKIVDSTTFKISTTIAAAEVTVEPGALRELHWHPTQDEWAFFLEGEARVTIFASQGNARTFNFQSGDIGYVPASMGHYVENTGNTTLKFLEIFNTDRFQDISLTQWLALTPPELVKAHLGLDDETIANLNKTKATVVAPLKN
;
A
#
# COMPACT_ATOMS: atom_id res chain seq x y z
N MET A 1 8.29 -45.58 -76.59
CA MET A 1 9.69 -45.78 -76.16
C MET A 1 9.70 -46.68 -74.94
N SER A 2 10.28 -47.86 -75.14
CA SER A 2 10.79 -48.87 -74.19
C SER A 2 9.99 -49.23 -72.93
N SER A 3 9.19 -50.30 -73.06
CA SER A 3 8.97 -51.34 -72.05
C SER A 3 10.10 -52.38 -72.12
N LEU A 4 10.63 -52.84 -70.98
CA LEU A 4 11.41 -54.09 -70.90
C LEU A 4 11.01 -54.89 -69.65
N ARG A 5 10.63 -56.15 -69.90
CA ARG A 5 10.48 -57.26 -68.95
C ARG A 5 11.85 -57.87 -68.65
N PHE A 6 12.05 -58.51 -67.49
CA PHE A 6 12.77 -59.79 -67.31
C PHE A 6 12.51 -60.30 -65.87
N SER A 7 11.66 -61.31 -65.72
CA SER A 7 11.97 -62.72 -65.35
C SER A 7 12.54 -62.95 -63.96
N ALA A 8 11.71 -63.63 -63.15
CA ALA A 8 11.99 -64.09 -61.80
C ALA A 8 12.84 -65.38 -61.79
N LEU A 9 13.75 -65.48 -60.83
CA LEU A 9 14.40 -66.72 -60.41
C LEU A 9 14.14 -66.89 -58.90
N PHE A 10 13.42 -67.96 -58.55
CA PHE A 10 13.13 -68.36 -57.17
C PHE A 10 14.35 -69.06 -56.56
N ALA A 11 14.81 -68.58 -55.40
CA ALA A 11 15.71 -69.32 -54.51
C ALA A 11 15.05 -69.46 -53.14
N LEU A 12 14.83 -70.72 -52.76
CA LEU A 12 14.23 -71.15 -51.49
C LEU A 12 15.31 -71.14 -50.40
N LEU A 13 15.17 -70.31 -49.36
CA LEU A 13 15.96 -70.43 -48.13
C LEU A 13 15.02 -70.53 -46.93
N ALA A 14 15.05 -71.69 -46.29
CA ALA A 14 14.45 -71.93 -44.98
C ALA A 14 15.32 -71.26 -43.91
N LEU A 15 14.74 -70.34 -43.12
CA LEU A 15 15.37 -69.80 -41.91
C LEU A 15 14.57 -70.23 -40.67
N CYS A 16 15.27 -70.97 -39.80
CA CYS A 16 14.86 -71.37 -38.47
C CYS A 16 14.42 -70.16 -37.62
N ARG A 17 13.30 -70.32 -36.90
CA ARG A 17 12.92 -69.41 -35.81
C ARG A 17 13.83 -69.66 -34.60
N LEU A 18 14.67 -68.69 -34.25
CA LEU A 18 15.23 -68.56 -32.91
C LEU A 18 14.42 -67.49 -32.15
N THR A 19 13.70 -67.92 -31.11
CA THR A 19 13.15 -67.02 -30.09
C THR A 19 14.26 -66.65 -29.12
N LEU A 20 14.81 -65.44 -29.24
CA LEU A 20 15.69 -64.85 -28.24
C LEU A 20 14.85 -64.19 -27.15
N THR A 21 14.76 -64.84 -25.98
CA THR A 21 14.31 -64.21 -24.74
C THR A 21 15.42 -63.27 -24.24
N ALA A 22 15.19 -61.96 -24.27
CA ALA A 22 16.08 -61.00 -23.63
C ALA A 22 16.01 -61.16 -22.09
N PRO A 23 17.13 -61.19 -21.37
CA PRO A 23 17.10 -61.16 -19.92
C PRO A 23 16.63 -59.77 -19.45
N THR A 24 15.50 -59.72 -18.75
CA THR A 24 15.06 -58.55 -18.00
C THR A 24 15.90 -58.47 -16.72
N SER A 25 17.10 -57.90 -16.82
CA SER A 25 17.79 -57.40 -15.63
C SER A 25 17.05 -56.16 -15.14
N PRO A 26 16.58 -56.10 -13.88
CA PRO A 26 16.04 -54.86 -13.34
C PRO A 26 17.16 -53.82 -13.36
N SER A 27 16.90 -52.68 -14.02
CA SER A 27 17.77 -51.52 -13.93
C SER A 27 17.91 -51.16 -12.46
N SER A 28 19.12 -51.20 -11.92
CA SER A 28 19.40 -50.68 -10.59
C SER A 28 19.11 -49.18 -10.62
N SER A 29 17.98 -48.76 -10.06
CA SER A 29 17.78 -47.35 -9.72
C SER A 29 18.81 -47.03 -8.64
N SER A 30 19.87 -46.29 -8.98
CA SER A 30 20.67 -45.64 -7.96
C SER A 30 19.72 -44.72 -7.20
N SER A 31 19.48 -44.97 -5.91
CA SER A 31 18.79 -44.01 -5.07
C SER A 31 19.52 -42.68 -5.19
N ALA A 32 18.81 -41.59 -5.48
CA ALA A 32 19.38 -40.26 -5.35
C ALA A 32 19.96 -40.13 -3.92
N ALA A 33 21.08 -39.41 -3.79
CA ALA A 33 21.62 -39.13 -2.47
C ALA A 33 20.57 -38.43 -1.61
N ASP A 34 20.50 -38.78 -0.32
CA ASP A 34 19.59 -38.11 0.60
C ASP A 34 19.88 -36.60 0.59
N PRO A 35 18.86 -35.75 0.52
CA PRO A 35 19.04 -34.31 0.52
C PRO A 35 19.68 -33.89 1.85
N THR A 36 20.87 -33.29 1.80
CA THR A 36 21.53 -32.67 2.94
C THR A 36 21.67 -31.17 2.73
N ALA A 37 21.54 -30.39 3.80
CA ALA A 37 21.76 -28.95 3.75
C ALA A 37 23.23 -28.67 3.36
N THR A 38 23.44 -27.85 2.34
CA THR A 38 24.78 -27.46 1.86
C THR A 38 25.38 -26.28 2.64
N VAL A 39 24.56 -25.64 3.48
CA VAL A 39 24.89 -24.51 4.35
C VAL A 39 24.24 -24.69 5.73
N PRO A 40 24.69 -23.99 6.79
CA PRO A 40 24.04 -24.05 8.09
C PRO A 40 22.56 -23.67 8.03
N TYR A 41 21.75 -24.26 8.91
CA TYR A 41 20.35 -23.88 9.06
C TYR A 41 20.20 -22.43 9.55
N ALA A 42 19.06 -21.82 9.24
CA ALA A 42 18.71 -20.50 9.75
C ALA A 42 18.64 -20.49 11.27
N SER A 43 18.97 -19.34 11.88
CA SER A 43 18.88 -19.14 13.32
C SER A 43 17.44 -19.32 13.82
N THR A 44 17.29 -19.91 15.00
CA THR A 44 16.00 -20.00 15.72
C THR A 44 15.87 -18.94 16.80
N ASP A 45 16.76 -17.94 16.83
CA ASP A 45 16.62 -16.79 17.74
C ASP A 45 15.31 -16.06 17.39
N PRO A 46 14.36 -15.93 18.34
CA PRO A 46 13.08 -15.29 18.08
C PRO A 46 13.21 -13.81 17.74
N ASN A 47 14.35 -13.17 18.09
CA ASN A 47 14.62 -11.77 17.81
C ASN A 47 13.47 -10.84 18.25
N TYR A 48 12.87 -11.09 19.42
CA TYR A 48 11.82 -10.21 19.96
C TYR A 48 12.29 -8.75 20.02
N PRO A 49 11.37 -7.77 19.93
CA PRO A 49 11.69 -6.37 20.19
C PRO A 49 12.33 -6.23 21.57
N LEU A 50 13.45 -5.50 21.65
CA LEU A 50 14.21 -5.36 22.89
C LEU A 50 13.61 -4.31 23.85
N TRP A 51 12.85 -3.37 23.30
CA TRP A 51 12.09 -2.34 24.02
C TRP A 51 10.93 -1.85 23.13
N GLY A 52 10.07 -1.03 23.71
CA GLY A 52 9.00 -0.31 23.00
C GLY A 52 8.98 1.18 23.37
N PRO A 53 8.07 1.97 22.78
CA PRO A 53 8.00 3.42 22.98
C PRO A 53 7.85 3.86 24.44
N ASP A 54 7.14 3.07 25.26
CA ASP A 54 6.91 3.34 26.68
C ASP A 54 8.03 2.82 27.62
N SER A 55 9.12 2.29 27.06
CA SER A 55 10.23 1.77 27.86
C SER A 55 11.02 2.90 28.54
N PRO A 56 11.77 2.60 29.63
CA PRO A 56 12.61 3.60 30.27
C PRO A 56 13.65 4.18 29.29
N ALA A 57 14.00 5.45 29.46
CA ALA A 57 15.00 6.16 28.65
C ALA A 57 16.39 5.50 28.61
N SER A 58 16.69 4.58 29.54
CA SER A 58 17.93 3.80 29.58
C SER A 58 17.88 2.49 28.77
N ALA A 59 16.72 2.11 28.23
CA ALA A 59 16.51 0.87 27.52
C ALA A 59 17.20 0.83 26.14
N PRO A 60 17.10 1.88 25.29
CA PRO A 60 17.66 1.82 23.95
C PRO A 60 19.18 1.69 23.96
N LYS A 61 19.68 0.62 23.35
CA LYS A 61 21.11 0.35 23.15
C LYS A 61 21.27 -0.45 21.86
N PRO A 62 22.26 -0.17 21.02
CA PRO A 62 22.56 -1.00 19.85
C PRO A 62 23.34 -2.24 20.28
N ILE A 63 22.74 -3.05 21.16
CA ILE A 63 23.30 -4.29 21.71
C ILE A 63 22.21 -5.36 21.66
N ARG A 64 22.49 -6.47 20.98
CA ARG A 64 21.63 -7.67 20.94
C ARG A 64 22.46 -8.90 21.30
N GLY A 65 22.23 -9.45 22.49
CA GLY A 65 23.04 -10.55 23.02
C GLY A 65 24.50 -10.15 23.15
N SER A 66 25.40 -10.88 22.48
CA SER A 66 26.85 -10.59 22.45
C SER A 66 27.27 -9.63 21.33
N LEU A 67 26.33 -9.16 20.51
CA LEU A 67 26.59 -8.26 19.38
C LEU A 67 26.38 -6.80 19.79
N GLY A 68 27.16 -5.89 19.20
CA GLY A 68 27.02 -4.45 19.37
C GLY A 68 27.90 -3.84 20.47
N ALA A 69 27.66 -2.55 20.78
CA ALA A 69 28.39 -1.78 21.79
C ALA A 69 27.57 -0.56 22.26
N SER A 70 27.99 0.12 23.33
CA SER A 70 27.34 1.36 23.78
C SER A 70 27.61 2.54 22.84
N ILE A 71 26.65 3.44 22.69
CA ILE A 71 26.83 4.71 21.97
C ILE A 71 27.71 5.65 22.82
N LEU A 72 28.82 6.15 22.25
CA LEU A 72 29.71 7.12 22.90
C LEU A 72 29.35 8.58 22.56
N GLY A 73 28.63 8.78 21.45
CA GLY A 73 28.24 10.09 20.94
C GLY A 73 26.89 10.58 21.48
N PRO A 74 26.40 11.72 20.97
CA PRO A 74 25.05 12.20 21.29
C PRO A 74 23.98 11.22 20.78
N VAL A 75 22.90 11.12 21.55
CA VAL A 75 21.75 10.24 21.28
C VAL A 75 20.46 11.04 21.23
N ASN A 76 19.47 10.55 20.49
CA ASN A 76 18.11 11.07 20.52
C ASN A 76 17.18 9.99 21.07
N VAL A 77 17.19 9.85 22.40
CA VAL A 77 16.49 8.78 23.13
C VAL A 77 15.01 8.67 22.75
N PRO A 78 14.22 9.76 22.62
CA PRO A 78 12.84 9.65 22.14
C PRO A 78 12.68 8.93 20.79
N LEU A 79 13.57 9.18 19.82
CA LEU A 79 13.53 8.46 18.54
C LEU A 79 14.04 7.03 18.65
N GLU A 80 15.05 6.80 19.49
CA GLU A 80 15.58 5.45 19.71
C GLU A 80 14.56 4.52 20.39
N LEU A 81 13.73 5.05 21.30
CA LEU A 81 12.60 4.32 21.90
C LEU A 81 11.57 3.86 20.86
N GLN A 82 11.33 4.67 19.83
CA GLN A 82 10.37 4.38 18.75
C GLN A 82 10.92 3.40 17.69
N ASN A 83 12.24 3.16 17.66
CA ASN A 83 12.91 2.47 16.55
C ASN A 83 13.82 1.33 17.06
N ALA A 84 13.25 0.44 17.88
CA ALA A 84 13.98 -0.65 18.53
C ALA A 84 14.67 -1.59 17.54
N ASP A 85 13.94 -2.02 16.51
CA ASP A 85 14.40 -2.96 15.50
C ASP A 85 15.24 -2.28 14.40
N LEU A 86 15.42 -0.96 14.43
CA LEU A 86 16.45 -0.27 13.63
C LEU A 86 17.74 -0.07 14.42
N LEU A 87 17.66 0.28 15.71
CA LEU A 87 18.83 0.53 16.54
C LEU A 87 19.56 -0.78 16.89
N ALA A 88 18.80 -1.82 17.23
CA ALA A 88 19.31 -3.16 17.52
C ALA A 88 18.53 -4.19 16.69
N PRO A 89 18.81 -4.29 15.38
CA PRO A 89 17.99 -5.05 14.46
C PRO A 89 17.97 -6.55 14.77
N PRO A 90 16.94 -7.29 14.30
CA PRO A 90 16.96 -8.74 14.27
C PRO A 90 18.25 -9.26 13.63
N THR A 91 18.80 -10.35 14.17
CA THR A 91 20.03 -10.98 13.63
C THR A 91 19.86 -11.56 12.23
N THR A 92 18.63 -11.63 11.73
CA THR A 92 18.27 -12.02 10.37
C THR A 92 18.30 -10.88 9.35
N ASP A 93 18.39 -9.61 9.80
CA ASP A 93 18.59 -8.48 8.89
C ASP A 93 19.96 -8.55 8.23
N ASN A 94 20.01 -8.18 6.95
CA ASN A 94 21.23 -8.26 6.18
C ASN A 94 21.22 -7.31 4.97
N GLY A 95 22.42 -6.88 4.58
CA GLY A 95 22.64 -6.14 3.34
C GLY A 95 21.99 -4.75 3.32
N GLN A 96 21.60 -4.30 2.13
CA GLN A 96 21.10 -2.95 1.90
C GLN A 96 19.64 -2.96 1.44
N VAL A 97 18.81 -2.22 2.18
CA VAL A 97 17.42 -1.93 1.84
C VAL A 97 17.24 -0.41 1.99
N GLY A 98 16.58 0.23 1.03
CA GLY A 98 16.27 1.66 1.09
C GLY A 98 15.41 1.99 2.32
N ASN A 99 15.37 3.26 2.71
CA ASN A 99 14.54 3.67 3.85
C ASN A 99 13.05 3.50 3.51
N ALA A 100 12.38 2.61 4.21
CA ALA A 100 10.97 2.26 4.00
C ALA A 100 10.02 2.91 5.01
N LYS A 101 10.52 3.84 5.83
CA LYS A 101 9.74 4.56 6.85
C LYS A 101 9.85 6.08 6.66
N TRP A 102 8.72 6.77 6.66
CA TRP A 102 8.68 8.23 6.76
C TRP A 102 7.57 8.71 7.71
N PRO A 103 7.90 9.31 8.87
CA PRO A 103 6.91 9.97 9.71
C PRO A 103 6.42 11.27 9.05
N PHE A 104 5.10 11.50 8.92
CA PHE A 104 4.61 12.81 8.45
C PHE A 104 5.08 13.96 9.35
N SER A 105 5.42 13.69 10.61
CA SER A 105 6.02 14.66 11.53
C SER A 105 7.39 15.19 11.09
N PHE A 106 8.05 14.55 10.12
CA PHE A 106 9.30 15.02 9.52
C PHE A 106 9.08 15.81 8.22
N SER A 107 7.86 15.82 7.69
CA SER A 107 7.50 16.63 6.53
C SER A 107 7.37 18.10 6.90
N SER A 108 7.84 18.99 6.01
CA SER A 108 7.56 20.42 6.11
C SER A 108 6.06 20.66 6.07
N ASN A 109 5.55 21.52 6.94
CA ASN A 109 4.13 21.82 7.03
C ASN A 109 3.83 23.21 6.41
N ARG A 110 3.02 23.23 5.35
CA ARG A 110 2.53 24.44 4.69
C ARG A 110 1.32 24.96 5.47
N ILE A 111 1.54 25.93 6.33
CA ILE A 111 0.50 26.52 7.20
C ILE A 111 -0.16 27.70 6.49
N GLN A 112 -1.50 27.70 6.46
CA GLN A 112 -2.33 28.72 5.83
C GLN A 112 -3.41 29.21 6.81
N THR A 113 -4.08 30.31 6.48
CA THR A 113 -5.27 30.71 7.25
C THR A 113 -6.41 29.76 6.90
N GLY A 114 -6.90 29.00 7.87
CA GLY A 114 -7.94 27.99 7.68
C GLY A 114 -7.43 26.54 7.60
N GLY A 115 -6.13 26.28 7.67
CA GLY A 115 -5.64 24.90 7.62
C GLY A 115 -4.15 24.74 7.38
N TRP A 116 -3.72 23.51 7.15
CA TRP A 116 -2.36 23.16 6.79
C TRP A 116 -2.29 21.89 5.95
N ALA A 117 -1.17 21.69 5.28
CA ALA A 117 -0.86 20.46 4.58
C ALA A 117 0.63 20.13 4.63
N ARG A 118 0.94 18.83 4.64
CA ARG A 118 2.31 18.29 4.66
C ARG A 118 2.36 17.03 3.82
N GLN A 119 3.49 16.80 3.16
CA GLN A 119 3.59 15.75 2.15
C GLN A 119 4.77 14.81 2.33
N GLN A 120 4.62 13.60 1.83
CA GLN A 120 5.68 12.65 1.54
C GLN A 120 5.69 12.39 0.05
N ASN A 121 6.85 12.57 -0.57
CA ASN A 121 7.14 12.24 -1.96
C ASN A 121 8.59 11.73 -2.07
N THR A 122 9.08 11.52 -3.29
CA THR A 122 10.44 11.02 -3.56
C THR A 122 11.55 11.91 -3.02
N ALA A 123 11.32 13.21 -2.80
CA ALA A 123 12.32 14.10 -2.24
C ALA A 123 12.68 13.76 -0.79
N VAL A 124 11.70 13.26 -0.01
CA VAL A 124 11.88 12.93 1.41
C VAL A 124 11.92 11.41 1.67
N MET A 125 11.30 10.62 0.79
CA MET A 125 11.31 9.16 0.87
C MET A 125 11.57 8.56 -0.53
N PRO A 126 12.83 8.56 -1.01
CA PRO A 126 13.17 8.17 -2.39
C PRO A 126 12.83 6.73 -2.79
N LEU A 127 12.56 5.85 -1.82
CA LEU A 127 12.11 4.48 -2.07
C LEU A 127 10.68 4.46 -2.65
N ALA A 128 9.83 5.42 -2.25
CA ALA A 128 8.41 5.49 -2.61
C ALA A 128 8.21 6.14 -3.98
N GLN A 129 8.66 5.46 -5.05
CA GLN A 129 8.68 6.04 -6.41
C GLN A 129 7.31 6.06 -7.10
N LYS A 130 6.36 5.23 -6.67
CA LYS A 130 5.07 5.08 -7.36
C LYS A 130 3.89 5.76 -6.67
N MET A 131 4.09 6.25 -5.45
CA MET A 131 3.03 6.86 -4.65
C MET A 131 3.59 7.96 -3.75
N ALA A 132 2.80 9.01 -3.58
CA ALA A 132 3.03 10.10 -2.66
C ALA A 132 1.78 10.31 -1.80
N GLY A 133 1.96 10.83 -0.59
CA GLY A 133 0.88 11.10 0.35
C GLY A 133 0.89 12.54 0.83
N VAL A 134 -0.29 13.12 1.01
CA VAL A 134 -0.49 14.43 1.66
C VAL A 134 -1.42 14.25 2.84
N ASN A 135 -1.00 14.70 4.02
CA ASN A 135 -1.87 14.85 5.16
C ASN A 135 -2.29 16.31 5.24
N MET A 136 -3.60 16.55 5.15
CA MET A 136 -4.18 17.88 5.06
C MET A 136 -5.26 18.06 6.12
N ARG A 137 -5.32 19.27 6.67
CA ARG A 137 -6.31 19.70 7.65
C ARG A 137 -6.95 21.02 7.24
N LEU A 138 -8.26 21.09 7.39
CA LEU A 138 -9.07 22.28 7.21
C LEU A 138 -9.83 22.60 8.51
N GLU A 139 -9.81 23.85 8.96
CA GLU A 139 -10.69 24.34 10.02
C GLU A 139 -12.16 24.30 9.56
N ALA A 140 -13.12 24.31 10.49
CA ALA A 140 -14.55 24.26 10.16
C ALA A 140 -14.93 25.36 9.14
N GLY A 141 -15.45 24.94 7.98
CA GLY A 141 -15.82 25.82 6.88
C GLY A 141 -14.69 26.26 5.95
N ALA A 142 -13.42 26.04 6.32
CA ALA A 142 -12.28 26.34 5.47
C ALA A 142 -12.28 25.47 4.21
N ILE A 143 -11.72 26.04 3.15
CA ILE A 143 -11.79 25.53 1.78
C ILE A 143 -10.38 25.24 1.29
N ARG A 144 -10.16 24.02 0.81
CA ARG A 144 -9.13 23.72 -0.19
C ARG A 144 -9.66 24.20 -1.54
N GLU A 145 -8.95 25.15 -2.13
CA GLU A 145 -9.35 25.85 -3.36
C GLU A 145 -9.77 24.89 -4.48
N MET A 146 -10.68 25.33 -5.36
CA MET A 146 -10.98 24.62 -6.60
C MET A 146 -9.71 24.41 -7.42
N HIS A 147 -9.41 23.15 -7.73
CA HIS A 147 -8.18 22.80 -8.42
C HIS A 147 -8.32 21.49 -9.20
N TRP A 148 -7.31 21.18 -10.02
CA TRP A 148 -7.13 19.88 -10.63
C TRP A 148 -5.63 19.53 -10.69
N HIS A 149 -5.32 18.28 -11.03
CA HIS A 149 -3.96 17.80 -11.20
C HIS A 149 -3.92 16.62 -12.19
N LYS A 150 -2.72 16.26 -12.66
CA LYS A 150 -2.51 15.23 -13.70
C LYS A 150 -2.71 13.80 -13.18
N THR A 151 -2.55 13.61 -11.88
CA THR A 151 -2.71 12.33 -11.18
C THR A 151 -4.16 12.17 -10.75
N SER A 152 -4.64 10.93 -10.55
CA SER A 152 -5.86 10.72 -9.76
C SER A 152 -5.56 10.97 -8.28
N GLU A 153 -6.59 11.28 -7.50
CA GLU A 153 -6.50 11.43 -6.05
C GLU A 153 -7.40 10.39 -5.40
N TRP A 154 -6.87 9.64 -4.43
CA TRP A 154 -7.65 8.82 -3.51
C TRP A 154 -7.49 9.38 -2.11
N ALA A 155 -8.54 9.33 -1.29
CA ALA A 155 -8.44 9.83 0.08
C ALA A 155 -9.14 8.97 1.11
N TYR A 156 -8.69 9.13 2.35
CA TYR A 156 -9.29 8.58 3.56
C TYR A 156 -9.52 9.70 4.57
N VAL A 157 -10.74 9.88 5.04
CA VAL A 157 -11.04 10.92 6.05
C VAL A 157 -10.67 10.42 7.44
N LEU A 158 -9.75 11.13 8.12
CA LEU A 158 -9.24 10.77 9.43
C LEU A 158 -10.14 11.31 10.55
N LYS A 159 -10.60 12.55 10.42
CA LYS A 159 -11.45 13.23 11.42
C LYS A 159 -12.33 14.28 10.76
N GLY A 160 -13.50 14.53 11.34
CA GLY A 160 -14.50 15.48 10.83
C GLY A 160 -15.11 15.04 9.50
N THR A 161 -15.98 15.87 8.95
CA THR A 161 -16.58 15.62 7.64
C THR A 161 -16.10 16.66 6.62
N THR A 162 -15.81 16.18 5.42
CA THR A 162 -15.40 17.02 4.28
C THR A 162 -16.46 16.99 3.22
N GLN A 163 -17.01 18.14 2.84
CA GLN A 163 -17.79 18.27 1.63
C GLN A 163 -16.84 18.32 0.43
N VAL A 164 -17.04 17.43 -0.51
CA VAL A 164 -16.33 17.40 -1.78
C VAL A 164 -17.26 17.85 -2.91
N SER A 165 -16.69 18.55 -3.89
CA SER A 165 -17.38 18.85 -5.15
C SER A 165 -16.49 18.52 -6.34
N ALA A 166 -17.09 18.08 -7.46
CA ALA A 166 -16.38 17.82 -8.71
C ALA A 166 -17.28 18.06 -9.93
N VAL A 167 -16.65 18.27 -11.09
CA VAL A 167 -17.34 18.33 -12.39
C VAL A 167 -16.55 17.51 -13.40
N ASP A 168 -17.20 16.55 -14.06
CA ASP A 168 -16.53 15.69 -15.04
C ASP A 168 -16.41 16.30 -16.43
N GLN A 169 -15.72 15.61 -17.33
CA GLN A 169 -15.49 16.07 -18.71
C GLN A 169 -16.77 16.21 -19.55
N ASP A 170 -17.87 15.58 -19.12
CA ASP A 170 -19.17 15.64 -19.78
C ASP A 170 -20.05 16.76 -19.18
N GLY A 171 -19.53 17.52 -18.20
CA GLY A 171 -20.22 18.64 -17.54
C GLY A 171 -21.15 18.21 -16.41
N ARG A 172 -21.07 16.95 -15.95
CA ARG A 172 -21.90 16.42 -14.87
C ARG A 172 -21.27 16.76 -13.52
N ASN A 173 -22.06 17.24 -12.57
CA ASN A 173 -21.55 17.60 -11.26
C ASN A 173 -21.71 16.47 -10.22
N PHE A 174 -20.96 16.61 -9.13
CA PHE A 174 -21.03 15.76 -7.95
C PHE A 174 -20.78 16.61 -6.71
N VAL A 175 -21.60 16.41 -5.67
CA VAL A 175 -21.39 16.98 -4.33
C VAL A 175 -21.72 15.91 -3.30
N ALA A 176 -20.84 15.70 -2.33
CA ALA A 176 -21.08 14.76 -1.24
C ALA A 176 -20.36 15.17 0.05
N ASN A 177 -20.91 14.79 1.19
CA ASN A 177 -20.22 14.87 2.49
C ASN A 177 -19.57 13.52 2.79
N VAL A 178 -18.27 13.50 3.04
CA VAL A 178 -17.45 12.32 3.29
C VAL A 178 -16.99 12.33 4.75
N LYS A 179 -17.32 11.28 5.51
CA LYS A 179 -17.17 11.23 6.99
C LYS A 179 -15.93 10.44 7.41
N PRO A 180 -15.53 10.45 8.71
CA PRO A 180 -14.37 9.67 9.16
C PRO A 180 -14.47 8.19 8.79
N GLY A 181 -13.40 7.66 8.19
CA GLY A 181 -13.34 6.30 7.68
C GLY A 181 -13.92 6.11 6.27
N ASP A 182 -14.51 7.13 5.66
CA ASP A 182 -14.98 7.11 4.28
C ASP A 182 -13.89 7.60 3.31
N LEU A 183 -14.14 7.34 2.03
CA LEU A 183 -13.22 7.61 0.95
C LEU A 183 -13.80 8.58 -0.07
N TRP A 184 -12.91 9.24 -0.80
CA TRP A 184 -13.21 9.74 -2.13
C TRP A 184 -12.15 9.31 -3.15
N PHE A 185 -12.53 9.38 -4.42
CA PHE A 185 -11.61 9.21 -5.54
C PHE A 185 -11.96 10.19 -6.66
N PHE A 186 -10.98 11.00 -7.08
CA PHE A 186 -11.08 11.86 -8.25
C PHE A 186 -10.22 11.31 -9.39
N PRO A 187 -10.80 11.01 -10.56
CA PRO A 187 -10.02 10.65 -11.74
C PRO A 187 -9.05 11.76 -12.14
N ALA A 188 -7.96 11.37 -12.81
CA ALA A 188 -6.96 12.30 -13.29
C ALA A 188 -7.57 13.44 -14.12
N GLY A 189 -7.20 14.68 -13.80
CA GLY A 189 -7.65 15.88 -14.50
C GLY A 189 -9.07 16.37 -14.15
N ILE A 190 -9.82 15.65 -13.31
CA ILE A 190 -11.15 16.10 -12.88
C ILE A 190 -11.02 17.23 -11.83
N PRO A 191 -11.55 18.44 -12.09
CA PRO A 191 -11.51 19.52 -11.13
C PRO A 191 -12.41 19.25 -9.94
N HIS A 192 -11.94 19.61 -8.76
CA HIS A 192 -12.64 19.38 -7.51
C HIS A 192 -12.29 20.44 -6.45
N SER A 193 -13.03 20.42 -5.35
CA SER A 193 -12.78 21.25 -4.16
C SER A 193 -13.08 20.46 -2.89
N LEU A 194 -12.42 20.83 -1.79
CA LEU A 194 -12.67 20.24 -0.47
C LEU A 194 -13.07 21.37 0.50
N GLN A 195 -14.12 21.17 1.27
CA GLN A 195 -14.54 22.11 2.29
C GLN A 195 -14.91 21.38 3.57
N ALA A 196 -14.28 21.72 4.69
CA ALA A 196 -14.67 21.15 5.96
C ALA A 196 -16.09 21.60 6.34
N THR A 197 -16.90 20.67 6.82
CA THR A 197 -18.20 20.99 7.41
C THR A 197 -18.03 21.50 8.85
N ALA A 198 -19.16 21.74 9.54
CA ALA A 198 -19.18 22.18 10.94
C ALA A 198 -19.82 21.15 11.89
N ASP A 199 -19.90 19.89 11.47
CA ASP A 199 -20.30 18.78 12.34
C ASP A 199 -19.26 18.51 13.44
N ASP A 200 -17.97 18.70 13.12
CA ASP A 200 -16.87 18.78 14.07
C ASP A 200 -16.38 20.24 14.20
N PRO A 201 -16.37 20.83 15.41
CA PRO A 201 -15.89 22.20 15.62
C PRO A 201 -14.39 22.37 15.30
N ASP A 202 -13.61 21.28 15.32
CA ASP A 202 -12.20 21.30 14.93
C ASP A 202 -12.02 21.28 13.40
N GLY A 203 -13.08 21.12 12.60
CA GLY A 203 -13.00 20.96 11.15
C GLY A 203 -12.69 19.53 10.73
N ALA A 204 -11.93 19.36 9.64
CA ALA A 204 -11.64 18.06 9.05
C ALA A 204 -10.14 17.82 8.84
N GLU A 205 -9.73 16.56 8.94
CA GLU A 205 -8.38 16.09 8.60
C GLU A 205 -8.49 14.81 7.79
N PHE A 206 -7.68 14.70 6.74
CA PHE A 206 -7.73 13.59 5.80
C PHE A 206 -6.35 13.30 5.21
N LEU A 207 -6.22 12.08 4.72
CA LEU A 207 -5.07 11.59 3.96
C LEU A 207 -5.43 11.59 2.49
N LEU A 208 -4.60 12.19 1.65
CA LEU A 208 -4.65 12.12 0.19
C LEU A 208 -3.50 11.26 -0.31
N VAL A 209 -3.75 10.42 -1.30
CA VAL A 209 -2.74 9.55 -1.92
C VAL A 209 -2.82 9.68 -3.44
N PHE A 210 -1.65 9.87 -4.05
CA PHE A 210 -1.48 10.07 -5.48
C PHE A 210 -0.63 8.93 -6.05
N PRO A 211 -1.00 8.33 -7.20
CA PRO A 211 -0.27 7.23 -7.83
C PRO A 211 0.96 7.73 -8.63
N ASP A 212 1.70 8.67 -8.05
CA ASP A 212 2.94 9.23 -8.58
C ASP A 212 3.83 9.64 -7.40
N GLY A 213 5.02 9.05 -7.27
CA GLY A 213 5.94 9.36 -6.18
C GLY A 213 6.54 10.76 -6.26
N ASP A 214 6.55 11.38 -7.44
CA ASP A 214 7.08 12.73 -7.64
C ASP A 214 6.02 13.83 -7.40
N PHE A 215 4.78 13.46 -7.08
CA PHE A 215 3.72 14.43 -6.82
C PHE A 215 4.13 15.44 -5.73
N SER A 216 3.78 16.70 -5.97
CA SER A 216 3.89 17.78 -5.01
C SER A 216 2.58 18.57 -4.97
N GLU A 217 2.07 18.82 -3.76
CA GLU A 217 0.83 19.62 -3.58
C GLU A 217 0.97 21.06 -4.09
N ASP A 218 2.21 21.54 -4.20
CA ASP A 218 2.55 22.87 -4.73
C ASP A 218 2.40 22.95 -6.26
N GLU A 219 2.21 21.82 -6.96
CA GLU A 219 2.13 21.75 -8.42
C GLU A 219 0.71 21.53 -8.96
N THR A 220 -0.30 21.72 -8.09
CA THR A 220 -1.71 21.66 -8.51
C THR A 220 -2.09 22.87 -9.36
N PHE A 221 -3.07 22.68 -10.26
CA PHE A 221 -3.61 23.79 -11.06
C PHE A 221 -4.75 24.46 -10.30
N LEU A 222 -4.49 25.66 -9.77
CA LEU A 222 -5.42 26.39 -8.90
C LEU A 222 -6.28 27.36 -9.72
N LEU A 223 -7.59 27.40 -9.46
CA LEU A 223 -8.52 28.25 -10.21
C LEU A 223 -8.11 29.73 -10.22
N THR A 224 -7.79 30.27 -9.03
CA THR A 224 -7.42 31.68 -8.87
C THR A 224 -6.03 31.97 -9.41
N ASP A 225 -5.09 31.02 -9.33
CA ASP A 225 -3.79 31.17 -9.98
C ASP A 225 -3.91 31.21 -11.49
N TRP A 226 -4.71 30.31 -12.08
CA TRP A 226 -4.96 30.32 -13.51
C TRP A 226 -5.58 31.64 -13.94
N LEU A 227 -6.66 32.08 -13.28
CA LEU A 227 -7.33 33.35 -13.63
C LEU A 227 -6.45 34.59 -13.41
N ALA A 228 -5.53 34.58 -12.44
CA ALA A 228 -4.54 35.64 -12.27
C ALA A 228 -3.57 35.76 -13.47
N HIS A 229 -3.40 34.68 -14.24
CA HIS A 229 -2.51 34.58 -15.39
C HIS A 229 -3.25 34.56 -16.75
N VAL A 230 -4.53 34.95 -16.78
CA VAL A 230 -5.30 35.15 -18.02
C VAL A 230 -5.55 36.65 -18.24
N PRO A 231 -5.33 37.21 -19.45
CA PRO A 231 -5.66 38.60 -19.72
C PRO A 231 -7.13 38.91 -19.41
N ALA A 232 -7.41 40.02 -18.73
CA ALA A 232 -8.78 40.39 -18.31
C ALA A 232 -9.77 40.42 -19.48
N GLU A 233 -9.34 40.86 -20.67
CA GLU A 233 -10.20 40.84 -21.87
C GLU A 233 -10.57 39.43 -22.33
N VAL A 234 -9.70 38.43 -22.11
CA VAL A 234 -9.99 37.02 -22.41
C VAL A 234 -10.98 36.46 -21.39
N ILE A 235 -10.85 36.81 -20.11
CA ILE A 235 -11.82 36.45 -19.07
C ILE A 235 -13.20 37.02 -19.42
N GLN A 236 -13.29 38.32 -19.74
CA GLN A 236 -14.53 38.96 -20.15
C GLN A 236 -15.16 38.31 -21.38
N LYS A 237 -14.37 38.04 -22.42
CA LYS A 237 -14.82 37.33 -23.63
C LYS A 237 -15.32 35.92 -23.29
N ASN A 238 -14.62 35.18 -22.44
CA ASN A 238 -15.00 33.83 -22.05
C ASN A 238 -16.37 33.81 -21.34
N PHE A 239 -16.57 34.72 -20.38
CA PHE A 239 -17.83 34.79 -19.61
C PHE A 239 -18.93 35.62 -20.30
N GLN A 240 -18.67 36.22 -21.47
CA GLN A 240 -19.61 37.09 -22.20
C GLN A 240 -20.14 38.25 -21.34
N VAL A 241 -19.28 38.83 -20.49
CA VAL A 241 -19.65 39.94 -19.58
C VAL A 241 -19.08 41.26 -20.09
N ASN A 242 -19.97 42.22 -20.37
CA ASN A 242 -19.60 43.54 -20.90
C ASN A 242 -19.10 44.54 -19.85
N ASN A 243 -19.33 44.27 -18.56
CA ASN A 243 -18.85 45.15 -17.49
C ASN A 243 -17.37 44.87 -17.21
N PRO A 244 -16.45 45.83 -17.46
CA PRO A 244 -15.03 45.58 -17.31
C PRO A 244 -14.62 45.31 -15.85
N GLU A 245 -15.39 45.80 -14.89
CA GLU A 245 -15.15 45.65 -13.46
C GLU A 245 -15.74 44.37 -12.86
N ALA A 246 -16.45 43.55 -13.64
CA ALA A 246 -17.10 42.34 -13.12
C ALA A 246 -16.11 41.34 -12.50
N PHE A 247 -14.85 41.37 -12.96
CA PHE A 247 -13.78 40.47 -12.54
C PHE A 247 -12.64 41.17 -11.80
N SER A 248 -12.80 42.44 -11.39
CA SER A 248 -11.71 43.22 -10.76
C SER A 248 -11.34 42.75 -9.34
N ARG A 249 -12.07 41.77 -8.80
CA ARG A 249 -11.81 41.14 -7.49
C ARG A 249 -11.25 39.71 -7.59
N ILE A 250 -10.89 39.24 -8.79
CA ILE A 250 -10.13 37.99 -8.91
C ILE A 250 -8.80 38.15 -8.14
N PRO A 251 -8.43 37.21 -7.26
CA PRO A 251 -7.15 37.28 -6.54
C PRO A 251 -5.97 37.33 -7.51
N ALA A 252 -4.94 38.10 -7.17
CA ALA A 252 -3.72 38.23 -7.99
C ALA A 252 -2.74 37.05 -7.82
N LYS A 253 -3.05 36.10 -6.94
CA LYS A 253 -2.30 34.89 -6.64
C LYS A 253 -3.25 33.85 -6.07
N GLU A 254 -2.81 32.59 -6.06
CA GLU A 254 -3.55 31.49 -5.45
C GLU A 254 -4.01 31.76 -4.02
N LEU A 255 -5.16 31.19 -3.67
CA LEU A 255 -5.66 31.13 -2.30
C LEU A 255 -5.18 29.85 -1.61
N TYR A 256 -5.12 28.74 -2.36
CA TYR A 256 -4.74 27.40 -1.95
C TYR A 256 -5.60 26.80 -0.82
N ILE A 257 -5.46 27.31 0.42
CA ILE A 257 -6.35 27.03 1.56
C ILE A 257 -6.76 28.38 2.14
N PHE A 258 -8.06 28.58 2.31
CA PHE A 258 -8.60 29.84 2.83
C PHE A 258 -9.87 29.62 3.67
N PRO A 259 -10.21 30.56 4.58
CA PRO A 259 -11.42 30.46 5.38
C PRO A 259 -12.69 30.56 4.53
N GLY A 260 -13.72 29.81 4.91
CA GLY A 260 -15.04 29.86 4.30
C GLY A 260 -16.14 29.68 5.35
N THR A 261 -17.39 29.89 4.94
CA THR A 261 -18.56 29.55 5.76
C THR A 261 -18.89 28.07 5.54
N PRO A 262 -19.09 27.27 6.61
CA PRO A 262 -19.46 25.87 6.46
C PRO A 262 -20.66 25.67 5.54
N PRO A 263 -20.64 24.66 4.66
CA PRO A 263 -21.76 24.41 3.75
C PRO A 263 -23.00 24.00 4.54
N THR A 264 -24.16 24.49 4.11
CA THR A 264 -25.46 24.23 4.76
C THR A 264 -26.26 23.11 4.09
N SER A 265 -25.82 22.66 2.91
CA SER A 265 -26.44 21.59 2.12
C SER A 265 -25.36 20.81 1.38
N ALA A 266 -25.62 19.54 1.10
CA ALA A 266 -24.83 18.72 0.19
C ALA A 266 -25.54 18.48 -1.15
N GLU A 267 -26.57 19.28 -1.46
CA GLU A 267 -27.26 19.23 -2.74
C GLU A 267 -26.40 19.84 -3.84
N ALA A 268 -26.17 19.07 -4.90
CA ALA A 268 -25.47 19.58 -6.08
C ALA A 268 -26.33 20.63 -6.82
N PRO A 269 -25.71 21.63 -7.47
CA PRO A 269 -26.43 22.56 -8.33
C PRO A 269 -27.22 21.82 -9.43
N SER A 270 -28.35 22.38 -9.87
CA SER A 270 -29.07 21.83 -11.03
C SER A 270 -28.19 21.91 -12.27
N ASP A 271 -28.02 20.78 -12.94
CA ASP A 271 -27.26 20.68 -14.18
C ASP A 271 -28.10 20.00 -15.30
N PRO A 272 -27.96 20.41 -16.57
CA PRO A 272 -28.70 19.81 -17.69
C PRO A 272 -28.09 18.51 -18.25
N GLN A 273 -26.89 18.12 -17.82
CA GLN A 273 -26.14 16.93 -18.23
C GLN A 273 -26.44 15.70 -17.33
N GLY A 274 -27.07 15.90 -16.17
CA GLY A 274 -27.30 14.91 -15.14
C GLY A 274 -26.10 14.73 -14.20
N GLN A 275 -26.24 13.86 -13.20
CA GLN A 275 -25.17 13.55 -12.24
C GLN A 275 -24.16 12.55 -12.83
N VAL A 276 -22.96 12.52 -12.26
CA VAL A 276 -21.95 11.50 -12.58
C VAL A 276 -22.53 10.07 -12.43
N PRO A 277 -22.18 9.12 -13.31
CA PRO A 277 -22.77 7.78 -13.31
C PRO A 277 -22.29 6.91 -12.15
N GLU A 278 -21.07 7.15 -11.67
CA GLU A 278 -20.46 6.48 -10.54
C GLU A 278 -20.15 7.53 -9.46
N SER A 279 -20.48 7.24 -8.21
CA SER A 279 -20.16 8.13 -7.08
C SER A 279 -18.65 8.30 -6.96
N TYR A 280 -18.20 9.52 -6.65
CA TYR A 280 -16.79 9.79 -6.30
C TYR A 280 -16.52 9.64 -4.80
N ALA A 281 -17.55 9.33 -3.99
CA ALA A 281 -17.42 9.02 -2.58
C ALA A 281 -17.83 7.56 -2.30
N PHE A 282 -17.19 6.94 -1.31
CA PHE A 282 -17.46 5.57 -0.89
C PHE A 282 -17.43 5.42 0.63
N ALA A 283 -18.51 4.89 1.19
CA ALA A 283 -18.69 4.73 2.63
C ALA A 283 -17.94 3.48 3.17
N LEU A 284 -16.61 3.50 3.14
CA LEU A 284 -15.78 2.40 3.69
C LEU A 284 -16.02 2.20 5.19
N SER A 285 -16.39 3.27 5.92
CA SER A 285 -16.75 3.18 7.34
C SER A 285 -17.92 2.23 7.58
N GLU A 286 -18.87 2.15 6.64
CA GLU A 286 -20.07 1.32 6.71
C GLU A 286 -19.87 -0.10 6.14
N VAL A 287 -18.73 -0.38 5.50
CA VAL A 287 -18.40 -1.75 5.05
C VAL A 287 -18.17 -2.65 6.27
N THR A 288 -18.94 -3.74 6.36
CA THR A 288 -18.71 -4.78 7.37
C THR A 288 -17.32 -5.38 7.17
N PRO A 289 -16.40 -5.25 8.15
CA PRO A 289 -15.07 -5.82 8.02
C PRO A 289 -15.13 -7.34 8.03
N THR A 290 -14.25 -7.98 7.24
CA THR A 290 -14.10 -9.43 7.26
C THR A 290 -13.39 -9.84 8.54
N PRO A 291 -14.02 -10.63 9.43
CA PRO A 291 -13.39 -11.09 10.65
C PRO A 291 -12.34 -12.15 10.36
N LEU A 292 -11.17 -12.02 10.97
CA LEU A 292 -10.05 -12.93 10.87
C LEU A 292 -9.64 -13.38 12.28
N ALA A 293 -8.76 -14.38 12.38
CA ALA A 293 -8.41 -14.96 13.67
C ALA A 293 -7.66 -13.98 14.59
N GLY A 294 -6.86 -13.08 14.01
CA GLY A 294 -6.07 -12.09 14.74
C GLY A 294 -6.47 -10.63 14.50
N GLY A 295 -7.63 -10.36 13.89
CA GLY A 295 -8.04 -9.00 13.55
C GLY A 295 -9.10 -8.98 12.45
N THR A 296 -9.08 -7.94 11.63
CA THR A 296 -10.08 -7.75 10.56
C THR A 296 -9.48 -7.11 9.32
N VAL A 297 -10.17 -7.22 8.19
CA VAL A 297 -9.80 -6.51 6.95
C VAL A 297 -11.03 -5.98 6.21
N LYS A 298 -10.92 -4.76 5.68
CA LYS A 298 -11.83 -4.23 4.65
C LYS A 298 -11.02 -3.98 3.38
N ILE A 299 -11.43 -4.57 2.26
CA ILE A 299 -10.76 -4.37 0.97
C ILE A 299 -11.66 -3.50 0.09
N VAL A 300 -11.06 -2.52 -0.58
CA VAL A 300 -11.73 -1.62 -1.52
C VAL A 300 -10.88 -1.47 -2.77
N ASP A 301 -11.47 -1.76 -3.91
CA ASP A 301 -10.84 -1.66 -5.23
C ASP A 301 -11.93 -1.41 -6.29
N SER A 302 -11.57 -1.40 -7.58
CA SER A 302 -12.51 -1.18 -8.69
C SER A 302 -13.67 -2.20 -8.77
N THR A 303 -13.64 -3.30 -8.01
CA THR A 303 -14.79 -4.22 -7.93
C THR A 303 -15.90 -3.75 -7.01
N THR A 304 -15.59 -2.91 -6.03
CA THR A 304 -16.56 -2.34 -5.08
C THR A 304 -16.70 -0.84 -5.27
N PHE A 305 -15.59 -0.11 -5.29
CA PHE A 305 -15.55 1.32 -5.57
C PHE A 305 -15.14 1.55 -7.04
N LYS A 306 -16.11 1.44 -7.94
CA LYS A 306 -15.92 1.31 -9.40
C LYS A 306 -15.03 2.36 -10.05
N ILE A 307 -15.09 3.60 -9.57
CA ILE A 307 -14.31 4.71 -10.13
C ILE A 307 -12.83 4.65 -9.75
N SER A 308 -12.48 3.96 -8.64
CA SER A 308 -11.12 3.81 -8.11
C SER A 308 -10.30 2.82 -8.94
N THR A 309 -9.89 3.26 -10.13
CA THR A 309 -9.24 2.42 -11.16
C THR A 309 -7.72 2.46 -11.13
N THR A 310 -7.13 3.34 -10.33
CA THR A 310 -5.67 3.52 -10.19
C THR A 310 -5.21 3.40 -8.74
N ILE A 311 -6.14 3.26 -7.79
CA ILE A 311 -5.83 2.99 -6.40
C ILE A 311 -6.74 1.88 -5.86
N ALA A 312 -6.14 0.86 -5.28
CA ALA A 312 -6.79 -0.15 -4.44
C ALA A 312 -6.25 -0.01 -3.01
N ALA A 313 -7.04 -0.40 -2.03
CA ALA A 313 -6.63 -0.32 -0.63
C ALA A 313 -7.22 -1.44 0.24
N ALA A 314 -6.59 -1.67 1.38
CA ALA A 314 -7.14 -2.43 2.49
C ALA A 314 -6.99 -1.67 3.81
N GLU A 315 -8.04 -1.62 4.62
CA GLU A 315 -7.97 -1.23 6.03
C GLU A 315 -7.80 -2.51 6.85
N VAL A 316 -6.67 -2.63 7.55
CA VAL A 316 -6.31 -3.83 8.31
C VAL A 316 -6.27 -3.50 9.79
N THR A 317 -6.90 -4.33 10.61
CA THR A 317 -6.67 -4.36 12.07
C THR A 317 -5.92 -5.62 12.47
N VAL A 318 -4.98 -5.47 13.40
CA VAL A 318 -4.17 -6.56 13.96
C VAL A 318 -4.21 -6.43 15.48
N GLU A 319 -4.80 -7.40 16.16
CA GLU A 319 -4.92 -7.41 17.62
C GLU A 319 -3.55 -7.57 18.31
N PRO A 320 -3.42 -7.25 19.60
CA PRO A 320 -2.17 -7.44 20.34
C PRO A 320 -1.61 -8.86 20.21
N GLY A 321 -0.35 -8.97 19.80
CA GLY A 321 0.34 -10.25 19.56
C GLY A 321 -0.07 -10.99 18.28
N ALA A 322 -0.98 -10.42 17.47
CA ALA A 322 -1.35 -10.94 16.17
C ALA A 322 -0.40 -10.43 15.06
N LEU A 323 -0.55 -10.98 13.86
CA LEU A 323 0.37 -10.75 12.75
C LEU A 323 -0.41 -10.69 11.42
N ARG A 324 -0.21 -9.63 10.63
CA ARG A 324 -0.45 -9.66 9.18
C ARG A 324 0.56 -10.63 8.58
N GLU A 325 0.08 -11.76 8.08
CA GLU A 325 0.92 -12.93 7.79
C GLU A 325 2.02 -12.66 6.76
N LEU A 326 3.03 -13.53 6.71
CA LEU A 326 4.07 -13.47 5.68
C LEU A 326 3.44 -13.57 4.28
N HIS A 327 3.63 -12.53 3.48
CA HIS A 327 3.04 -12.42 2.15
C HIS A 327 3.87 -11.49 1.26
N TRP A 328 3.44 -11.36 0.01
CA TRP A 328 3.88 -10.29 -0.88
C TRP A 328 2.76 -9.89 -1.84
N HIS A 329 2.89 -8.71 -2.41
CA HIS A 329 2.06 -8.25 -3.51
C HIS A 329 2.75 -8.58 -4.85
N PRO A 330 2.09 -9.26 -5.80
CA PRO A 330 2.76 -9.83 -6.96
C PRO A 330 3.49 -8.80 -7.82
N THR A 331 2.84 -7.66 -8.09
CA THR A 331 3.34 -6.67 -9.06
C THR A 331 3.19 -5.24 -8.60
N GLN A 332 2.57 -5.01 -7.45
CA GLN A 332 2.23 -3.69 -6.94
C GLN A 332 3.13 -3.33 -5.77
N ASP A 333 3.67 -2.11 -5.79
CA ASP A 333 4.25 -1.52 -4.59
C ASP A 333 3.13 -1.24 -3.58
N GLU A 334 3.41 -1.48 -2.31
CA GLU A 334 2.53 -1.14 -1.20
C GLU A 334 3.02 0.15 -0.56
N TRP A 335 2.13 1.12 -0.43
CA TRP A 335 2.31 2.30 0.39
C TRP A 335 1.36 2.16 1.57
N ALA A 336 1.88 2.32 2.78
CA ALA A 336 1.12 2.08 4.00
C ALA A 336 1.00 3.35 4.84
N PHE A 337 -0.13 3.52 5.52
CA PHE A 337 -0.29 4.57 6.54
C PHE A 337 -0.79 3.97 7.86
N PHE A 338 -0.03 4.19 8.92
CA PHE A 338 -0.32 3.68 10.24
C PHE A 338 -1.25 4.65 10.98
N LEU A 339 -2.49 4.22 11.26
CA LEU A 339 -3.52 5.02 11.90
C LEU A 339 -3.37 4.98 13.42
N GLU A 340 -3.22 3.78 13.99
CA GLU A 340 -3.13 3.54 15.43
C GLU A 340 -2.24 2.32 15.73
N GLY A 341 -1.71 2.29 16.96
CA GLY A 341 -0.90 1.18 17.47
C GLY A 341 0.56 1.24 17.07
N GLU A 342 1.25 0.14 17.33
CA GLU A 342 2.69 -0.02 17.15
C GLU A 342 2.98 -1.29 16.37
N ALA A 343 3.87 -1.20 15.40
CA ALA A 343 4.22 -2.33 14.56
C ALA A 343 5.72 -2.46 14.34
N ARG A 344 6.13 -3.65 13.93
CA ARG A 344 7.36 -3.83 13.15
C ARG A 344 7.08 -4.58 11.86
N VAL A 345 7.84 -4.23 10.83
CA VAL A 345 7.75 -4.80 9.49
C VAL A 345 9.15 -5.18 9.04
N THR A 346 9.35 -6.42 8.62
CA THR A 346 10.58 -6.83 7.94
C THR A 346 10.31 -6.94 6.45
N ILE A 347 11.13 -6.27 5.65
CA ILE A 347 11.06 -6.31 4.18
C ILE A 347 12.21 -7.15 3.66
N PHE A 348 11.89 -8.24 2.96
CA PHE A 348 12.84 -9.08 2.23
C PHE A 348 13.00 -8.60 0.79
N ALA A 349 14.17 -8.06 0.47
CA ALA A 349 14.48 -7.39 -0.80
C ALA A 349 15.28 -8.27 -1.77
N SER A 350 15.09 -9.60 -1.72
CA SER A 350 15.84 -10.60 -2.50
C SER A 350 17.35 -10.62 -2.23
N GLN A 351 18.08 -11.58 -2.80
CA GLN A 351 19.56 -11.69 -2.68
C GLN A 351 20.07 -11.75 -1.22
N GLY A 352 19.22 -12.20 -0.29
CA GLY A 352 19.52 -12.20 1.14
C GLY A 352 19.46 -10.82 1.80
N ASN A 353 19.00 -9.76 1.12
CA ASN A 353 18.77 -8.46 1.74
C ASN A 353 17.46 -8.48 2.53
N ALA A 354 17.51 -8.04 3.78
CA ALA A 354 16.35 -7.87 4.64
C ALA A 354 16.57 -6.73 5.62
N ARG A 355 15.50 -5.98 5.91
CA ARG A 355 15.53 -4.92 6.92
C ARG A 355 14.22 -4.79 7.68
N THR A 356 14.31 -4.66 8.99
CA THR A 356 13.18 -4.39 9.88
C THR A 356 13.04 -2.89 10.18
N PHE A 357 11.81 -2.41 10.17
CA PHE A 357 11.44 -1.03 10.52
C PHE A 357 10.31 -1.06 11.55
N ASN A 358 10.33 -0.12 12.50
CA ASN A 358 9.24 0.09 13.44
C ASN A 358 8.27 1.15 12.91
N PHE A 359 6.98 1.02 13.18
CA PHE A 359 5.94 1.96 12.76
C PHE A 359 4.96 2.23 13.90
N GLN A 360 4.39 3.43 13.90
CA GLN A 360 3.38 3.91 14.83
C GLN A 360 2.47 4.93 14.13
N SER A 361 1.44 5.41 14.83
CA SER A 361 0.51 6.43 14.31
C SER A 361 1.22 7.59 13.60
N GLY A 362 0.78 7.89 12.38
CA GLY A 362 1.30 8.99 11.56
C GLY A 362 2.51 8.63 10.70
N ASP A 363 2.98 7.38 10.76
CA ASP A 363 4.06 6.90 9.91
C ASP A 363 3.56 6.38 8.57
N ILE A 364 4.40 6.56 7.56
CA ILE A 364 4.25 6.02 6.21
C ILE A 364 5.23 4.87 6.02
N GLY A 365 4.73 3.75 5.51
CA GLY A 365 5.51 2.59 5.07
C GLY A 365 5.56 2.48 3.55
N TYR A 366 6.60 1.85 3.01
CA TYR A 366 6.66 1.49 1.60
C TYR A 366 7.34 0.14 1.37
N VAL A 367 6.66 -0.78 0.72
CA VAL A 367 7.20 -2.09 0.33
C VAL A 367 7.20 -2.19 -1.20
N PRO A 368 8.39 -2.20 -1.84
CA PRO A 368 8.45 -2.38 -3.28
C PRO A 368 7.82 -3.69 -3.75
N ALA A 369 7.30 -3.68 -4.97
CA ALA A 369 6.61 -4.82 -5.56
C ALA A 369 7.40 -6.14 -5.42
N SER A 370 6.67 -7.22 -5.13
CA SER A 370 7.20 -8.57 -4.94
C SER A 370 8.15 -8.78 -3.74
N MET A 371 8.44 -7.76 -2.92
CA MET A 371 9.23 -7.95 -1.71
C MET A 371 8.38 -8.63 -0.62
N GLY A 372 8.90 -9.73 -0.09
CA GLY A 372 8.23 -10.48 0.98
C GLY A 372 8.26 -9.71 2.29
N HIS A 373 7.14 -9.67 3.01
CA HIS A 373 7.06 -8.93 4.27
C HIS A 373 5.95 -9.46 5.19
N TYR A 374 5.91 -8.93 6.40
CA TYR A 374 4.86 -9.13 7.39
C TYR A 374 4.67 -7.84 8.20
N VAL A 375 3.51 -7.66 8.84
CA VAL A 375 3.28 -6.55 9.78
C VAL A 375 2.86 -7.13 11.13
N GLU A 376 3.75 -7.05 12.11
CA GLU A 376 3.53 -7.58 13.45
C GLU A 376 3.10 -6.47 14.39
N ASN A 377 2.03 -6.69 15.15
CA ASN A 377 1.66 -5.79 16.23
C ASN A 377 2.59 -6.02 17.44
N THR A 378 3.44 -5.05 17.72
CA THR A 378 4.40 -5.08 18.84
C THR A 378 3.88 -4.40 20.11
N GLY A 379 2.73 -3.75 20.01
CA GLY A 379 2.12 -3.01 21.10
C GLY A 379 1.11 -3.83 21.92
N ASN A 380 0.51 -3.16 22.91
CA ASN A 380 -0.52 -3.74 23.77
C ASN A 380 -1.95 -3.34 23.39
N THR A 381 -2.11 -2.58 22.30
CA THR A 381 -3.40 -2.14 21.74
C THR A 381 -3.54 -2.63 20.31
N THR A 382 -4.76 -2.59 19.76
CA THR A 382 -4.99 -2.88 18.34
C THR A 382 -4.11 -1.97 17.47
N LEU A 383 -3.46 -2.58 16.49
CA LEU A 383 -2.78 -1.92 15.39
C LEU A 383 -3.79 -1.77 14.24
N LYS A 384 -3.89 -0.57 13.65
CA LYS A 384 -4.69 -0.33 12.46
C LYS A 384 -3.91 0.49 11.45
N PHE A 385 -3.93 0.05 10.21
CA PHE A 385 -3.21 0.71 9.13
C PHE A 385 -3.93 0.50 7.80
N LEU A 386 -3.56 1.32 6.82
CA LEU A 386 -3.99 1.21 5.43
C LEU A 386 -2.87 0.58 4.61
N GLU A 387 -3.18 -0.43 3.82
CA GLU A 387 -2.36 -0.92 2.70
C GLU A 387 -2.91 -0.26 1.42
N ILE A 388 -2.11 0.47 0.66
CA ILE A 388 -2.56 1.24 -0.51
C ILE A 388 -1.67 0.93 -1.71
N PHE A 389 -2.28 0.74 -2.88
CA PHE A 389 -1.62 0.21 -4.06
C PHE A 389 -1.98 1.02 -5.30
N ASN A 390 -0.98 1.31 -6.13
CA ASN A 390 -1.19 1.93 -7.45
C ASN A 390 -1.63 0.87 -8.48
N THR A 391 -2.92 0.49 -8.43
CA THR A 391 -3.53 -0.59 -9.21
C THR A 391 -5.05 -0.48 -9.16
N ASP A 392 -5.76 -1.17 -10.05
CA ASP A 392 -7.23 -1.26 -10.02
C ASP A 392 -7.76 -2.35 -9.07
N ARG A 393 -6.91 -3.30 -8.66
CA ARG A 393 -7.27 -4.51 -7.89
C ARG A 393 -6.32 -4.81 -6.74
N PHE A 394 -6.87 -5.15 -5.58
CA PHE A 394 -6.10 -5.70 -4.47
C PHE A 394 -5.70 -7.15 -4.76
N GLN A 395 -4.41 -7.47 -4.61
CA GLN A 395 -3.88 -8.81 -4.84
C GLN A 395 -2.68 -9.11 -3.94
N ASP A 396 -2.69 -10.23 -3.23
CA ASP A 396 -1.55 -10.72 -2.45
C ASP A 396 -1.39 -12.24 -2.56
N ILE A 397 -0.18 -12.73 -2.27
CA ILE A 397 0.14 -14.15 -2.17
C ILE A 397 0.62 -14.45 -0.75
N SER A 398 -0.13 -15.30 -0.04
CA SER A 398 0.24 -15.78 1.30
C SER A 398 1.29 -16.87 1.17
N LEU A 399 2.36 -16.76 1.96
CA LEU A 399 3.39 -17.79 2.07
C LEU A 399 2.78 -19.11 2.56
N THR A 400 1.97 -19.07 3.62
CA THR A 400 1.33 -20.24 4.20
C THR A 400 0.48 -20.98 3.18
N GLN A 401 -0.38 -20.25 2.46
CA GLN A 401 -1.25 -20.82 1.45
C GLN A 401 -0.46 -21.40 0.28
N TRP A 402 0.59 -20.72 -0.18
CA TRP A 402 1.46 -21.21 -1.25
C TRP A 402 2.10 -22.54 -0.87
N LEU A 403 2.68 -22.65 0.32
CA LEU A 403 3.28 -23.89 0.81
C LEU A 403 2.23 -24.99 0.98
N ALA A 404 1.06 -24.68 1.54
CA ALA A 404 -0.03 -25.65 1.76
C ALA A 404 -0.63 -26.24 0.47
N LEU A 405 -0.51 -25.52 -0.65
CA LEU A 405 -1.01 -25.92 -1.96
C LEU A 405 0.09 -26.43 -2.91
N THR A 406 1.33 -26.48 -2.44
CA THR A 406 2.47 -27.08 -3.14
C THR A 406 2.60 -28.56 -2.75
N PRO A 407 3.05 -29.47 -3.64
CA PRO A 407 3.27 -30.87 -3.28
C PRO A 407 4.08 -31.02 -1.98
N PRO A 408 3.58 -31.74 -0.96
CA PRO A 408 4.22 -31.83 0.37
C PRO A 408 5.70 -32.18 0.34
N GLU A 409 6.06 -33.20 -0.44
CA GLU A 409 7.45 -33.66 -0.57
C GLU A 409 8.38 -32.58 -1.15
N LEU A 410 7.86 -31.70 -2.01
CA LEU A 410 8.64 -30.58 -2.52
C LEU A 410 8.90 -29.55 -1.42
N VAL A 411 7.90 -29.23 -0.60
CA VAL A 411 8.07 -28.30 0.53
C VAL A 411 9.06 -28.86 1.56
N LYS A 412 8.93 -30.14 1.91
CA LYS A 412 9.87 -30.83 2.82
C LYS A 412 11.29 -30.81 2.29
N ALA A 413 11.48 -31.02 0.99
CA ALA A 413 12.80 -30.95 0.36
C ALA A 413 13.45 -29.55 0.44
N HIS A 414 12.66 -28.47 0.50
CA HIS A 414 13.18 -27.11 0.63
C HIS A 414 13.43 -26.69 2.08
N LEU A 415 12.53 -27.04 2.99
CA LEU A 415 12.48 -26.47 4.35
C LEU A 415 12.81 -27.48 5.46
N GLY A 416 12.89 -28.78 5.15
CA GLY A 416 13.15 -29.82 6.14
C GLY A 416 12.05 -29.99 7.19
N LEU A 417 10.81 -29.57 6.88
CA LEU A 417 9.67 -29.66 7.80
C LEU A 417 9.20 -31.10 7.99
N ASP A 418 8.73 -31.43 9.19
CA ASP A 418 8.12 -32.72 9.48
C ASP A 418 6.68 -32.84 8.98
N ASP A 419 6.13 -34.06 8.99
CA ASP A 419 4.78 -34.35 8.53
C ASP A 419 3.71 -33.59 9.32
N GLU A 420 3.93 -33.38 10.63
CA GLU A 420 3.01 -32.67 11.50
C GLU A 420 2.93 -31.18 11.12
N THR A 421 4.08 -30.54 10.91
CA THR A 421 4.15 -29.15 10.48
C THR A 421 3.51 -28.96 9.10
N ILE A 422 3.78 -29.86 8.15
CA ILE A 422 3.15 -29.83 6.82
C ILE A 422 1.63 -30.00 6.91
N ALA A 423 1.14 -30.91 7.76
CA ALA A 423 -0.29 -31.12 7.96
C ALA A 423 -1.00 -29.92 8.58
N ASN A 424 -0.28 -29.08 9.34
CA ASN A 424 -0.79 -27.86 9.96
C ASN A 424 -0.81 -26.63 9.05
N LEU A 425 -0.23 -26.69 7.84
CA LEU A 425 -0.27 -25.57 6.90
C LEU A 425 -1.70 -25.30 6.40
N ASN A 426 -2.12 -24.03 6.47
CA ASN A 426 -3.47 -23.64 6.09
C ASN A 426 -3.61 -23.42 4.57
N LYS A 427 -4.55 -24.13 3.95
CA LYS A 427 -4.87 -24.01 2.51
C LYS A 427 -5.72 -22.77 2.19
N THR A 428 -6.36 -22.20 3.20
CA THR A 428 -7.12 -20.95 3.09
C THR A 428 -6.27 -19.82 3.62
N LYS A 429 -6.13 -18.75 2.85
CA LYS A 429 -5.42 -17.54 3.27
C LYS A 429 -6.01 -17.00 4.57
N ALA A 430 -5.15 -16.71 5.54
CA ALA A 430 -5.57 -16.22 6.86
C ALA A 430 -5.54 -14.70 6.93
N THR A 431 -4.68 -14.05 6.14
CA THR A 431 -4.43 -12.60 6.09
C THR A 431 -3.89 -12.04 7.41
N VAL A 432 -4.65 -12.13 8.51
CA VAL A 432 -4.23 -11.78 9.87
C VAL A 432 -4.38 -13.00 10.78
N VAL A 433 -3.25 -13.51 11.26
CA VAL A 433 -3.19 -14.69 12.13
C VAL A 433 -3.24 -14.30 13.60
N ALA A 434 -3.89 -15.13 14.41
CA ALA A 434 -4.00 -14.94 15.85
C ALA A 434 -2.64 -15.08 16.56
N PRO A 435 -2.51 -14.55 17.80
CA PRO A 435 -1.36 -14.83 18.65
C PRO A 435 -1.18 -16.34 18.86
N LEU A 436 0.06 -16.78 19.05
CA LEU A 436 0.34 -18.15 19.46
C LEU A 436 -0.36 -18.43 20.80
N LYS A 437 -1.02 -19.60 20.91
CA LYS A 437 -1.56 -20.06 22.19
C LYS A 437 -0.39 -20.55 23.05
N ASN A 438 -0.18 -19.91 24.20
CA ASN A 438 0.77 -20.35 25.21
C ASN A 438 0.39 -21.70 25.83
#